data_AF-F5S809-F1
#
_entry.id   AF-F5S809-F1
#
_cell.length_a   1.000
_cell.length_b   1.000
_cell.length_c   1.000
_cell.angle_alpha   90.00
_cell.angle_beta   90.00
_cell.angle_gamma   90.00
#
_symmetry.space_group_name_H-M   'P 1'
#
loop_
_entity.id
_entity.type
_entity.pdbx_description
1 polymer ?
#
loop_
_entity_poly.entity_id
_entity_poly.type
_entity_poly.pdbx_seq_one_letter_code
_entity_poly.pdbx_strand_id
1 'polypeptide(L)'
;MKHEKNKPKPPHLIPLSDWAMELLTELRELTGHTPYLFPSRTAKTGVISEVTLNTIIKRLGYGGIATPHGFRSLASSILNERGFNPDAIERQLVHIPSDKIRAAYNRAEYLAERTEFMQWYSDHLREYFNKALHNIQAA
;
A
#
# COMPACT_ATOMS: atom_id res chain seq x y z
N MET A 1 -37.90 11.63 -7.79
CA MET A 1 -36.63 11.85 -8.53
C MET A 1 -35.74 10.63 -8.32
N LYS A 2 -35.37 9.94 -9.41
CA LYS A 2 -34.49 8.75 -9.37
C LYS A 2 -33.07 9.23 -9.05
N HIS A 3 -32.50 8.84 -7.91
CA HIS A 3 -31.07 9.04 -7.69
C HIS A 3 -30.30 8.10 -8.61
N GLU A 4 -29.64 8.70 -9.59
CA GLU A 4 -28.75 8.07 -10.55
C GLU A 4 -27.56 7.43 -9.80
N LYS A 5 -27.67 6.14 -9.45
CA LYS A 5 -26.66 5.37 -8.70
C LYS A 5 -25.52 4.81 -9.58
N ASN A 6 -25.24 5.40 -10.73
CA ASN A 6 -24.27 4.86 -11.70
C ASN A 6 -23.26 5.92 -12.17
N LYS A 7 -22.66 6.67 -11.24
CA LYS A 7 -21.42 7.39 -11.54
C LYS A 7 -20.24 6.57 -11.01
N PRO A 8 -19.25 6.22 -11.86
CA PRO A 8 -18.06 5.53 -11.40
C PRO A 8 -17.38 6.38 -10.33
N LYS A 9 -16.91 5.73 -9.26
CA LYS A 9 -16.10 6.43 -8.26
C LYS A 9 -14.82 6.91 -8.97
N PRO A 10 -14.37 8.14 -8.70
CA PRO A 10 -13.11 8.62 -9.24
C PRO A 10 -11.97 7.68 -8.82
N PRO A 11 -10.94 7.50 -9.68
CA PRO A 11 -9.81 6.66 -9.35
C PRO A 11 -9.11 7.16 -8.10
N HIS A 12 -8.71 6.22 -7.23
CA HIS A 12 -7.92 6.56 -6.05
C HIS A 12 -6.44 6.66 -6.44
N LEU A 13 -5.92 7.88 -6.44
CA LEU A 13 -4.51 8.14 -6.73
C LEU A 13 -3.66 7.73 -5.53
N ILE A 14 -2.55 7.01 -5.76
CA ILE A 14 -1.58 6.61 -4.74
C ILE A 14 -0.21 7.14 -5.18
N PRO A 15 0.40 8.10 -4.45
CA PRO A 15 1.78 8.48 -4.72
C PRO A 15 2.71 7.30 -4.37
N LEU A 16 3.66 7.04 -5.26
CA LEU A 16 4.67 6.01 -5.11
C LEU A 16 5.99 6.67 -4.71
N SER A 17 6.68 6.07 -3.74
CA SER A 17 8.05 6.47 -3.40
C SER A 17 9.04 5.96 -4.44
N ASP A 18 10.25 6.50 -4.41
CA ASP A 18 11.34 6.08 -5.30
C ASP A 18 11.64 4.57 -5.15
N TRP A 19 11.64 4.04 -3.92
CA TRP A 19 11.87 2.61 -3.71
C TRP A 19 10.74 1.73 -4.26
N ALA A 20 9.49 2.18 -4.16
CA ALA A 20 8.37 1.45 -4.76
C ALA A 20 8.51 1.41 -6.29
N MET A 21 9.00 2.49 -6.91
CA MET A 21 9.28 2.55 -8.34
C MET A 21 10.44 1.62 -8.75
N GLU A 22 11.50 1.55 -7.95
CA GLU A 22 12.60 0.58 -8.12
C GLU A 22 12.06 -0.86 -8.11
N LEU A 23 11.30 -1.24 -7.07
CA LEU A 23 10.73 -2.58 -6.93
C LEU A 23 9.76 -2.94 -8.06
N LEU A 24 8.96 -1.98 -8.56
CA LEU A 24 8.10 -2.20 -9.71
C LEU A 24 8.89 -2.37 -11.00
N THR A 25 10.04 -1.72 -11.12
CA THR A 25 10.95 -1.88 -12.26
C THR A 25 11.55 -3.28 -12.27
N GLU A 26 12.04 -3.76 -11.12
CA GLU A 26 12.51 -5.14 -10.96
C GLU A 26 11.39 -6.16 -11.23
N LEU A 27 10.18 -5.92 -10.69
CA LEU A 27 9.04 -6.80 -10.93
C LEU A 27 8.69 -6.89 -12.42
N ARG A 28 8.81 -5.78 -13.17
CA ARG A 28 8.55 -5.76 -14.60
C ARG A 28 9.47 -6.68 -15.39
N GLU A 29 10.71 -6.91 -14.95
CA GLU A 29 11.62 -7.86 -15.58
C GLU A 29 11.10 -9.31 -15.46
N LEU A 30 10.39 -9.60 -14.36
CA LEU A 30 9.83 -10.92 -14.07
C LEU A 30 8.46 -11.15 -14.74
N THR A 31 7.57 -10.16 -14.69
CA THR A 31 6.14 -10.32 -15.03
C THR A 31 5.65 -9.39 -16.14
N GLY A 32 6.50 -8.51 -16.66
CA GLY A 32 6.13 -7.47 -17.63
C GLY A 32 5.73 -7.96 -19.02
N HIS A 33 5.82 -9.26 -19.29
CA HIS A 33 5.24 -9.90 -20.48
C HIS A 33 3.72 -10.13 -20.33
N THR A 34 3.15 -9.82 -19.16
CA THR A 34 1.71 -9.87 -18.88
C THR A 34 1.19 -8.48 -18.51
N PRO A 35 -0.13 -8.19 -18.65
CA PRO A 35 -0.69 -6.91 -18.23
C PRO A 35 -0.85 -6.78 -16.71
N TYR A 36 -0.43 -7.77 -15.91
CA TYR A 36 -0.65 -7.83 -14.48
C TYR A 36 0.67 -7.78 -13.71
N LEU A 37 0.69 -7.08 -12.57
CA LEU A 37 1.86 -7.07 -11.68
C LEU A 37 2.13 -8.46 -11.09
N PHE A 38 1.05 -9.17 -10.69
CA PHE A 38 1.11 -10.47 -10.04
C PHE A 38 0.27 -11.52 -10.81
N PRO A 39 0.77 -11.99 -11.98
CA PRO A 39 0.05 -12.97 -12.79
C PRO A 39 0.01 -14.34 -12.10
N SER A 40 -1.04 -15.11 -12.37
CA SER A 40 -1.14 -16.50 -11.95
C SER A 40 -1.04 -17.43 -13.14
N ARG A 41 -0.26 -18.51 -12.98
CA ARG A 41 -0.07 -19.55 -14.00
C ARG A 41 -1.29 -20.45 -14.18
N THR A 42 -2.15 -20.54 -13.16
CA THR A 42 -3.23 -21.53 -13.09
C THR A 42 -4.62 -20.92 -12.86
N ALA A 43 -4.70 -19.66 -12.42
CA ALA A 43 -5.98 -19.02 -12.18
C ALA A 43 -6.62 -18.58 -13.50
N LYS A 44 -7.90 -18.91 -13.69
CA LYS A 44 -8.71 -18.44 -14.83
C LYS A 44 -8.81 -16.91 -14.92
N THR A 45 -8.66 -16.23 -13.78
CA THR A 45 -8.65 -14.75 -13.70
C THR A 45 -7.36 -14.13 -14.23
N GLY A 46 -6.31 -14.92 -14.45
CA GLY A 46 -4.99 -14.45 -14.89
C GLY A 46 -4.12 -13.84 -13.78
N VAL A 47 -4.63 -13.70 -12.55
CA VAL A 47 -3.92 -13.08 -11.40
C VAL A 47 -3.97 -13.97 -10.16
N ILE A 48 -3.01 -13.78 -9.25
CA ILE A 48 -3.01 -14.47 -7.95
C ILE A 48 -4.26 -14.13 -7.12
N SER A 49 -4.67 -15.03 -6.25
CA SER A 49 -5.76 -14.74 -5.31
C SER A 49 -5.22 -13.99 -4.08
N GLU A 50 -6.12 -13.34 -3.35
CA GLU A 50 -5.77 -12.70 -2.07
C GLU A 50 -5.14 -13.69 -1.07
N VAL A 51 -5.58 -14.94 -1.10
CA VAL A 51 -5.06 -16.04 -0.26
C VAL A 51 -3.59 -16.34 -0.56
N THR A 52 -3.13 -16.08 -1.79
CA THR A 52 -1.73 -16.30 -2.18
C THR A 52 -0.78 -15.46 -1.34
N LEU A 53 -1.07 -14.17 -1.12
CA LEU A 53 -0.22 -13.29 -0.31
C LEU A 53 -0.14 -13.76 1.15
N ASN A 54 -1.28 -14.11 1.74
CA ASN A 54 -1.32 -14.67 3.10
C ASN A 54 -0.52 -15.97 3.21
N THR A 55 -0.61 -16.84 2.20
CA THR A 55 0.17 -18.09 2.16
C THR A 55 1.67 -17.83 2.07
N ILE A 56 2.10 -16.86 1.25
CA ILE A 56 3.51 -16.47 1.14
C ILE A 56 4.04 -15.97 2.50
N ILE A 57 3.32 -15.05 3.14
CA ILE A 57 3.72 -14.49 4.45
C ILE A 57 3.85 -15.60 5.50
N LYS A 58 2.90 -16.54 5.54
CA LYS A 58 2.98 -17.71 6.45
C LYS A 58 4.20 -18.57 6.16
N ARG A 59 4.51 -18.84 4.89
CA ARG A 59 5.68 -19.65 4.48
C ARG A 59 7.01 -18.99 4.81
N LEU A 60 7.05 -17.66 4.85
CA LEU A 60 8.20 -16.88 5.31
C LEU A 60 8.38 -16.90 6.84
N GLY A 61 7.53 -17.61 7.58
CA GLY A 61 7.60 -17.73 9.04
C GLY A 61 6.79 -16.68 9.81
N TYR A 62 6.07 -15.79 9.12
CA TYR A 62 5.31 -14.70 9.75
C TYR A 62 3.84 -15.05 10.02
N GLY A 63 3.50 -16.34 10.05
CA GLY A 63 2.14 -16.79 10.37
C GLY A 63 1.72 -16.36 11.77
N GLY A 64 0.59 -15.62 11.88
CA GLY A 64 0.12 -15.06 13.16
C GLY A 64 0.89 -13.82 13.62
N ILE A 65 1.93 -13.42 12.91
CA ILE A 65 2.74 -12.23 13.19
C ILE A 65 2.38 -11.09 12.23
N ALA A 66 2.28 -11.39 10.93
CA ALA A 66 1.97 -10.40 9.90
C ALA A 66 0.87 -10.91 8.94
N THR A 67 0.12 -9.95 8.38
CA THR A 67 -0.85 -10.18 7.30
C THR A 67 -0.81 -8.99 6.34
N PRO A 68 -1.30 -9.13 5.09
CA PRO A 68 -1.38 -8.01 4.16
C PRO A 68 -2.20 -6.84 4.72
N HIS A 69 -3.29 -7.14 5.44
CA HIS A 69 -4.09 -6.12 6.11
C HIS A 69 -3.32 -5.46 7.26
N GLY A 70 -2.57 -6.24 8.05
CA GLY A 70 -1.75 -5.75 9.15
C GLY A 70 -0.71 -4.72 8.72
N PHE A 71 -0.18 -4.80 7.50
CA PHE A 71 0.74 -3.78 6.97
C PHE A 71 0.09 -2.41 6.82
N ARG A 72 -1.22 -2.34 6.50
CA ARG A 72 -1.94 -1.06 6.42
C ARG A 72 -2.10 -0.43 7.79
N SER A 73 -2.47 -1.23 8.79
CA SER A 73 -2.59 -0.77 10.17
C SER A 73 -1.25 -0.29 10.71
N LEU A 74 -0.18 -1.04 10.44
CA LEU A 74 1.18 -0.65 10.82
C LEU A 74 1.60 0.68 10.19
N ALA A 75 1.37 0.85 8.88
CA ALA A 75 1.66 2.11 8.19
C ALA A 75 0.88 3.28 8.80
N SER A 76 -0.42 3.09 9.09
CA SER A 76 -1.23 4.12 9.74
C SER A 76 -0.66 4.53 11.10
N SER A 77 -0.35 3.55 11.96
CA SER A 77 0.20 3.82 13.29
C SER A 77 1.52 4.57 13.22
N ILE A 78 2.48 4.11 12.41
CA ILE A 78 3.79 4.74 12.27
C ILE A 78 3.66 6.17 11.75
N LEU A 79 2.81 6.40 10.75
CA LEU A 79 2.60 7.74 10.18
C LEU A 79 1.94 8.70 11.18
N ASN A 80 0.99 8.21 11.98
CA ASN A 80 0.38 9.00 13.06
C ASN A 80 1.38 9.32 14.17
N GLU A 81 2.18 8.34 14.60
CA GLU A 81 3.24 8.54 15.60
C GLU A 81 4.30 9.52 15.13
N ARG A 82 4.57 9.57 13.82
CA ARG A 82 5.47 10.55 13.21
C ARG A 82 4.88 11.96 13.15
N GLY A 83 3.57 12.12 13.33
CA GLY A 83 2.89 13.41 13.39
C GLY A 83 2.41 13.95 12.03
N PHE A 84 2.31 13.10 11.00
CA PHE A 84 1.67 13.51 9.74
C PHE A 84 0.17 13.74 9.91
N ASN A 85 -0.42 14.53 9.02
CA ASN A 85 -1.85 14.85 9.08
C ASN A 85 -2.74 13.58 9.00
N PRO A 86 -3.57 13.31 10.02
CA PRO A 86 -4.44 12.15 10.04
C PRO A 86 -5.42 12.11 8.85
N ASP A 87 -5.93 13.26 8.38
CA ASP A 87 -6.85 13.29 7.23
C ASP A 87 -6.13 12.81 5.95
N ALA A 88 -4.85 13.14 5.78
CA ALA A 88 -4.06 12.72 4.64
C ALA A 88 -3.71 11.22 4.71
N ILE A 89 -3.45 10.68 5.91
CA ILE A 89 -3.24 9.25 6.17
C ILE A 89 -4.51 8.46 5.85
N GLU A 90 -5.66 8.88 6.38
CA GLU A 90 -6.95 8.23 6.13
C GLU A 90 -7.33 8.28 4.65
N ARG A 91 -7.03 9.41 3.97
CA ARG A 91 -7.18 9.53 2.51
C ARG A 91 -6.32 8.51 1.78
N GLN A 92 -5.04 8.35 2.15
CA GLN A 92 -4.14 7.35 1.55
C GLN A 92 -4.70 5.92 1.71
N LEU A 93 -5.30 5.63 2.85
CA LEU A 93 -5.82 4.32 3.19
C LEU A 93 -7.24 4.04 2.66
N VAL A 94 -7.83 4.94 1.87
CA VAL A 94 -9.21 4.80 1.34
C VAL A 94 -10.21 4.54 2.47
N HIS A 95 -9.91 5.03 3.67
CA HIS A 95 -10.82 4.90 4.79
C HIS A 95 -11.97 5.87 4.60
N ILE A 96 -13.18 5.40 4.92
CA ILE A 96 -14.37 6.26 4.93
C ILE A 96 -14.28 7.07 6.22
N PRO A 97 -14.25 8.42 6.16
CA PRO A 97 -14.17 9.21 7.37
C PRO A 97 -15.36 8.91 8.29
N SER A 98 -15.09 8.71 9.57
CA SER A 98 -16.12 8.45 10.58
C SER A 98 -17.02 9.66 10.80
N ASP A 99 -16.48 10.88 10.69
CA ASP A 99 -17.22 12.13 10.72
C ASP A 99 -17.78 12.49 9.33
N LYS A 100 -19.06 12.16 9.13
CA LYS A 100 -19.79 12.43 7.89
C LYS A 100 -19.98 13.93 7.60
N ILE A 101 -19.95 14.78 8.61
CA ILE A 101 -20.08 16.23 8.43
C ILE A 101 -18.77 16.75 7.85
N ARG A 102 -17.63 16.44 8.48
CA ARG A 102 -16.30 16.82 7.97
C ARG A 102 -16.03 16.25 6.58
N ALA A 103 -16.43 15.00 6.32
CA ALA A 103 -16.31 14.36 5.00
C ALA A 103 -17.08 15.06 3.88
N ALA A 104 -18.20 15.72 4.20
CA ALA A 104 -18.99 16.43 3.19
C ALA A 104 -18.27 17.68 2.65
N TYR A 105 -17.38 18.27 3.44
CA TYR A 105 -16.65 19.49 3.10
C TYR A 105 -15.19 19.23 2.70
N ASN A 106 -14.54 18.21 3.27
CA ASN A 106 -13.16 17.89 2.97
C ASN A 106 -13.04 17.07 1.66
N ARG A 107 -12.78 17.77 0.56
CA ARG A 107 -12.50 17.19 -0.76
C ARG A 107 -11.01 17.24 -1.13
N ALA A 108 -10.13 17.54 -0.17
CA ALA A 108 -8.72 17.66 -0.44
C ALA A 108 -8.10 16.27 -0.70
N GLU A 109 -7.27 16.18 -1.74
CA GLU A 109 -6.55 14.94 -2.07
C GLU A 109 -5.26 14.78 -1.26
N TYR A 110 -4.79 15.86 -0.63
CA TYR A 110 -3.54 15.95 0.13
C TYR A 110 -2.31 15.41 -0.62
N LEU A 111 -2.26 15.54 -1.95
CA LEU A 111 -1.24 14.86 -2.77
C LEU A 111 0.20 15.25 -2.39
N ALA A 112 0.47 16.53 -2.10
CA ALA A 112 1.81 16.97 -1.69
C ALA A 112 2.25 16.27 -0.40
N GLU A 113 1.40 16.33 0.63
CA GLU A 113 1.67 15.72 1.93
C GLU A 113 1.72 14.19 1.86
N ARG A 114 0.84 13.56 1.07
CA ARG A 114 0.87 12.11 0.83
C ARG A 114 2.11 11.67 0.08
N THR A 115 2.62 12.48 -0.84
CA THR A 115 3.89 12.20 -1.53
C THR A 115 5.04 12.26 -0.54
N GLU A 116 5.07 13.30 0.30
CA GLU A 116 6.09 13.47 1.34
C GLU A 116 6.12 12.29 2.31
N PHE A 117 4.98 11.92 2.91
CA PHE A 117 5.00 10.85 3.90
C PHE A 117 5.17 9.46 3.29
N MET A 118 4.77 9.24 2.03
CA MET A 118 5.02 7.96 1.36
C MET A 118 6.51 7.79 1.06
N GLN A 119 7.19 8.87 0.69
CA GLN A 119 8.64 8.86 0.56
C GLN A 119 9.31 8.62 1.92
N TRP A 120 8.92 9.38 2.95
CA TRP A 120 9.47 9.20 4.30
C TRP A 120 9.26 7.79 4.85
N TYR A 121 8.06 7.22 4.69
CA TYR A 121 7.75 5.86 5.15
C TYR A 121 8.58 4.81 4.39
N SER A 122 8.79 5.01 3.10
CA SER A 122 9.66 4.18 2.28
C SER A 122 11.11 4.21 2.77
N ASP A 123 11.64 5.38 3.08
CA ASP A 123 13.01 5.53 3.58
C ASP A 123 13.16 4.91 4.98
N HIS A 124 12.18 5.12 5.85
CA HIS A 124 12.11 4.46 7.16
C HIS A 124 12.17 2.93 7.05
N LEU A 125 11.40 2.32 6.13
CA LEU A 125 11.47 0.88 5.88
C LEU A 125 12.81 0.45 5.27
N ARG A 126 13.38 1.25 4.36
CA ARG A 126 14.67 0.97 3.72
C ARG A 126 15.81 0.92 4.74
N GLU A 127 15.77 1.71 5.80
CA GLU A 127 16.74 1.62 6.90
C GLU A 127 16.71 0.25 7.59
N TYR A 128 15.53 -0.30 7.90
CA TYR A 128 15.43 -1.64 8.49
C TYR A 128 15.87 -2.72 7.52
N PHE A 129 15.51 -2.59 6.25
CA PHE A 129 15.94 -3.50 5.20
C PHE A 129 17.47 -3.55 5.08
N ASN A 130 18.13 -2.39 5.02
CA ASN A 130 19.58 -2.30 4.92
C ASN A 130 20.29 -2.88 6.17
N LYS A 131 19.74 -2.63 7.37
CA LYS A 131 20.24 -3.24 8.61
C LYS A 131 20.13 -4.76 8.56
N ALA A 132 19.01 -5.29 8.12
CA ALA A 132 18.81 -6.73 7.99
C ALA A 132 19.76 -7.34 6.95
N LEU A 133 19.94 -6.69 5.80
CA LEU A 133 20.84 -7.13 4.74
C LEU A 133 22.29 -7.21 5.23
N HIS A 134 22.74 -6.18 5.97
CA HIS A 134 24.07 -6.17 6.57
C HIS A 134 24.27 -7.35 7.54
N ASN A 135 23.28 -7.62 8.41
CA ASN A 135 23.36 -8.72 9.36
C ASN A 135 23.43 -10.09 8.67
N ILE A 136 22.74 -10.28 7.54
CA ILE A 136 22.78 -11.52 6.76
C ILE A 136 24.15 -11.69 6.08
N GLN A 137 24.73 -10.61 5.57
CA GLN A 137 26.03 -10.64 4.88
C GLN A 137 27.22 -10.79 5.84
N ALA A 138 27.05 -10.39 7.10
CA ALA A 138 28.06 -10.49 8.15
C ALA A 138 28.03 -11.85 8.89
N ALA A 139 27.06 -12.72 8.60
CA ALA A 139 26.90 -14.06 9.16
C ALA A 139 27.46 -15.13 8.23
#